data_AF-A0A7C1EI37-F1
#
_entry.id   AF-A0A7C1EI37-F1
#
_cell.length_a   1.000
_cell.length_b   1.000
_cell.length_c   1.000
_cell.angle_alpha   90.00
_cell.angle_beta   90.00
_cell.angle_gamma   90.00
#
_symmetry.space_group_name_H-M   'P 1'
#
loop_
_entity.id
_entity.type
_entity.pdbx_description
1 polymer ?
#
loop_
_entity_poly.entity_id
_entity_poly.type
_entity_poly.pdbx_seq_one_letter_code
_entity_poly.pdbx_strand_id
1 'polypeptide(L)'
;MWVFFPVILLVLGVYVVLVWKFPGWLVGLLPVSVGVPLALGLVPDIPEPFPISLGALVFIITVSLVHFKPMPFIEETPWYKVLSGILFRIIIWCFYLIALTAMFHFFGVILFIISLIFVFRYKQTRRYSLSLNVLSVISAAMRQNLPLPMALETAAANGKDPAAKIYRQTAKWLCEGQSLSDALKRAYRRCPAEIIAALAAGEAMNQLPAAAAALEQDCIAHVNGFEKIRPIHPAYPLIVILVAVVIMSGLCVFIIPTFAEVIRDITGGQAVLPASTQLLLNLTTTLMRPGIVLLIVIGLLIILMVGLYVYNRPRRPERPRLLSRAGDWVKWHIPGVSYFERLYSLQRTIQSVQAGLKAGYSFDAIVRRTLRLDVNECFRIRLHRWLEQIEAGRPIADSAAACGLGRTLAWALDEKVNKGNTPQLLKMLEEICRNRYHYRLNIAHSVIWPLVVVAMGGGVGFVMFAMFSAIVSMITYTMDYSMP
;
A
#
# COMPACT_ATOMS: atom_id res chain seq x y z
N MET A 1 19.57 -37.54 -8.30
CA MET A 1 18.60 -36.42 -8.30
C MET A 1 17.16 -36.84 -7.97
N TRP A 2 16.59 -37.87 -8.60
CA TRP A 2 15.17 -38.26 -8.45
C TRP A 2 14.80 -38.99 -7.14
N VAL A 3 15.75 -39.63 -6.46
CA VAL A 3 15.49 -40.41 -5.21
C VAL A 3 15.21 -39.51 -4.00
N PHE A 4 15.75 -38.29 -3.97
CA PHE A 4 15.59 -37.35 -2.84
C PHE A 4 14.37 -36.42 -2.96
N PHE A 5 13.83 -36.25 -4.17
CA PHE A 5 12.67 -35.41 -4.43
C PHE A 5 11.41 -35.81 -3.63
N PRO A 6 11.01 -37.10 -3.54
CA PRO A 6 9.82 -37.49 -2.76
C PRO A 6 10.02 -37.31 -1.25
N VAL A 7 11.24 -37.50 -0.75
CA VAL A 7 11.59 -37.29 0.67
C VAL A 7 11.50 -35.80 1.04
N ILE A 8 12.00 -34.93 0.16
CA ILE A 8 11.88 -33.47 0.32
C ILE A 8 10.42 -33.02 0.30
N LEU A 9 9.61 -33.54 -0.62
CA LEU A 9 8.17 -33.23 -0.71
C LEU A 9 7.41 -33.70 0.53
N LEU A 10 7.78 -34.85 1.10
CA LEU A 10 7.20 -35.38 2.34
C LEU A 10 7.60 -34.51 3.54
N VAL A 11 8.87 -34.09 3.65
CA VAL A 11 9.33 -33.17 4.71
C VAL A 11 8.66 -31.79 4.57
N LEU A 12 8.51 -31.26 3.36
CA LEU A 12 7.80 -30.00 3.10
C LEU A 12 6.31 -30.11 3.41
N GLY A 13 5.68 -31.24 3.08
CA GLY A 13 4.29 -31.54 3.41
C GLY A 13 4.07 -31.63 4.92
N VAL A 14 4.93 -32.36 5.64
CA VAL A 14 4.90 -32.44 7.11
C VAL A 14 5.15 -31.07 7.73
N TYR A 15 6.09 -30.28 7.19
CA TYR A 15 6.35 -28.91 7.63
C TYR A 15 5.13 -28.01 7.44
N VAL A 16 4.48 -28.02 6.27
CA VAL A 16 3.24 -27.26 6.01
C VAL A 16 2.12 -27.65 6.99
N VAL A 17 1.96 -28.94 7.29
CA VAL A 17 0.99 -29.43 8.27
C VAL A 17 1.33 -29.00 9.70
N LEU A 18 2.61 -29.07 10.11
CA LEU A 18 3.07 -28.63 11.42
C LEU A 18 2.92 -27.10 11.60
N VAL A 19 3.20 -26.35 10.53
CA VAL A 19 3.09 -24.89 10.49
C VAL A 19 1.63 -24.43 10.59
N TRP A 20 0.70 -25.20 10.02
CA TRP A 20 -0.74 -24.92 10.14
C TRP A 20 -1.27 -25.18 11.56
N LYS A 21 -0.70 -26.17 12.28
CA LYS A 21 -1.18 -26.60 13.61
C LYS A 21 -0.48 -25.91 14.79
N PHE A 22 0.83 -25.58 14.72
CA PHE A 22 1.63 -25.04 15.84
C PHE A 22 2.64 -23.93 15.45
N PRO A 23 2.20 -22.68 15.23
CA PRO A 23 3.05 -21.60 14.72
C PRO A 23 4.07 -21.02 15.71
N GLY A 24 4.02 -21.37 17.00
CA GLY A 24 5.03 -20.94 17.98
C GLY A 24 6.40 -21.61 17.77
N TRP A 25 6.40 -22.81 17.17
CA TRP A 25 7.61 -23.60 16.91
C TRP A 25 8.34 -23.17 15.63
N LEU A 26 7.74 -22.29 14.81
CA LEU A 26 8.29 -21.78 13.56
C LEU A 26 9.67 -21.13 13.71
N VAL A 27 9.90 -20.40 14.80
CA VAL A 27 11.18 -19.71 15.06
C VAL A 27 12.27 -20.71 15.52
N GLY A 28 11.87 -21.77 16.23
CA GLY A 28 12.80 -22.81 16.69
C GLY A 28 13.21 -23.81 15.60
N LEU A 29 12.33 -24.05 14.61
CA LEU A 29 12.58 -24.95 13.48
C LEU A 29 13.19 -24.25 12.25
N LEU A 30 13.31 -22.92 12.28
CA LEU A 30 13.92 -22.10 11.22
C LEU A 30 15.39 -22.48 10.92
N PRO A 31 16.24 -22.72 11.94
CA PRO A 31 17.61 -23.21 11.72
C PRO A 31 17.65 -24.59 11.06
N VAL A 32 16.70 -25.47 11.36
CA VAL A 32 16.63 -26.83 10.81
C VAL A 32 16.10 -26.79 9.37
N SER A 33 15.04 -26.03 9.11
CA SER A 33 14.41 -25.94 7.77
C SER A 33 15.24 -25.19 6.74
N VAL A 34 16.08 -24.23 7.16
CA VAL A 34 17.03 -23.51 6.29
C VAL A 34 18.40 -24.20 6.27
N GLY A 35 18.83 -24.74 7.42
CA GLY A 35 20.13 -25.39 7.58
C GLY A 35 20.25 -26.75 6.90
N VAL A 36 19.18 -27.56 6.86
CA VAL A 36 19.19 -28.85 6.16
C VAL A 36 19.41 -28.69 4.64
N PRO A 37 18.69 -27.81 3.92
CA PRO A 37 18.97 -27.55 2.50
C PRO A 37 20.37 -26.96 2.26
N LEU A 38 20.86 -26.07 3.13
CA LEU A 38 22.21 -25.50 3.03
C LEU A 38 23.31 -26.54 3.30
N ALA A 39 23.12 -27.42 4.27
CA ALA A 39 24.06 -28.51 4.57
C ALA A 39 24.09 -29.57 3.47
N LEU A 40 22.96 -29.83 2.81
CA LEU A 40 22.90 -30.67 1.60
C LEU A 40 23.66 -30.05 0.42
N GLY A 41 23.79 -28.71 0.37
CA GLY A 41 24.60 -28.02 -0.63
C GLY A 41 26.12 -28.12 -0.43
N LEU A 42 26.58 -28.60 0.73
CA LEU A 42 27.99 -28.91 0.99
C LEU A 42 28.38 -30.32 0.52
N VAL A 43 27.42 -31.10 0.00
CA VAL A 43 27.66 -32.43 -0.56
C VAL A 43 28.13 -32.28 -2.02
N PRO A 44 29.32 -32.80 -2.38
CA PRO A 44 29.99 -32.49 -3.66
C PRO A 44 29.27 -32.95 -4.94
N ASP A 45 28.22 -33.78 -4.84
CA ASP A 45 27.48 -34.33 -5.99
C ASP A 45 26.17 -33.60 -6.35
N ILE A 46 25.85 -32.48 -5.68
CA ILE A 46 24.62 -31.72 -5.94
C ILE A 46 24.96 -30.39 -6.63
N PRO A 47 24.31 -30.03 -7.76
CA PRO A 47 24.54 -28.75 -8.40
C PRO A 47 24.23 -27.58 -7.45
N GLU A 48 25.24 -26.73 -7.22
CA GLU A 48 25.28 -25.58 -6.30
C GLU A 48 24.00 -24.71 -6.22
N PRO A 49 23.25 -24.40 -7.30
CA PRO A 49 22.10 -23.50 -7.18
C PRO A 49 20.83 -24.16 -6.60
N PHE A 50 20.67 -25.48 -6.67
CA PHE A 50 19.41 -26.14 -6.31
C PHE A 50 19.12 -26.18 -4.79
N PRO A 51 20.04 -26.63 -3.91
CA PRO A 51 19.79 -26.65 -2.46
C PRO A 51 19.58 -25.26 -1.86
N ILE A 52 20.33 -24.27 -2.37
CA ILE A 52 20.22 -22.87 -1.97
C ILE A 52 18.85 -22.30 -2.36
N SER A 53 18.37 -22.60 -3.57
CA SER A 53 17.05 -22.16 -4.04
C SER A 53 15.88 -22.76 -3.24
N LEU A 54 16.00 -24.02 -2.81
CA LEU A 54 15.00 -24.69 -1.98
C LEU A 54 14.97 -24.10 -0.56
N GLY A 55 16.13 -23.84 0.02
CA GLY A 55 16.26 -23.17 1.32
C GLY A 55 15.68 -21.74 1.29
N ALA A 56 15.91 -20.99 0.21
CA ALA A 56 15.31 -19.68 0.01
C ALA A 56 13.78 -19.75 -0.13
N LEU A 57 13.25 -20.71 -0.90
CA LEU A 57 11.80 -20.87 -1.08
C LEU A 57 11.08 -21.26 0.22
N VAL A 58 11.66 -22.18 1.00
CA VAL A 58 11.15 -22.55 2.34
C VAL A 58 11.20 -21.34 3.27
N PHE A 59 12.30 -20.58 3.29
CA PHE A 59 12.40 -19.35 4.07
C PHE A 59 11.34 -18.31 3.67
N ILE A 60 11.07 -18.13 2.38
CA ILE A 60 10.05 -17.20 1.86
C ILE A 60 8.64 -17.60 2.30
N ILE A 61 8.32 -18.89 2.26
CA ILE A 61 7.04 -19.44 2.73
C ILE A 61 6.90 -19.24 4.24
N THR A 62 7.94 -19.56 5.00
CA THR A 62 7.99 -19.42 6.46
C THR A 62 7.86 -17.95 6.90
N VAL A 63 8.58 -17.03 6.26
CA VAL A 63 8.49 -15.58 6.53
C VAL A 63 7.12 -15.03 6.16
N SER A 64 6.56 -15.44 5.02
CA SER A 64 5.20 -15.03 4.61
C SER A 64 4.17 -15.47 5.66
N LEU A 65 4.20 -16.74 6.08
CA LEU A 65 3.27 -17.29 7.07
C LEU A 65 3.40 -16.63 8.46
N VAL A 66 4.63 -16.35 8.91
CA VAL A 66 4.87 -15.60 10.16
C VAL A 66 4.35 -14.16 10.07
N HIS A 67 4.42 -13.51 8.89
CA HIS A 67 3.92 -12.16 8.68
C HIS A 67 2.39 -12.04 8.74
N PHE A 68 1.66 -13.14 8.49
CA PHE A 68 0.19 -13.13 8.45
C PHE A 68 -0.48 -13.27 9.83
N LYS A 69 0.24 -13.65 10.89
CA LYS A 69 -0.35 -13.73 12.24
C LYS A 69 -0.34 -12.35 12.94
N PRO A 70 -1.48 -11.84 13.43
CA PRO A 70 -1.51 -10.58 14.17
C PRO A 70 -0.71 -10.70 15.47
N MET A 71 0.23 -9.78 15.72
CA MET A 71 0.86 -9.66 17.04
C MET A 71 -0.22 -9.44 18.10
N PRO A 72 -0.16 -10.15 19.25
CA PRO A 72 -1.04 -9.87 20.38
C PRO A 72 -0.75 -8.44 20.86
N PHE A 73 -1.77 -7.60 20.80
CA PHE A 73 -1.72 -6.21 21.23
C PHE A 73 -1.72 -6.16 22.76
N ILE A 74 -0.57 -6.19 23.41
CA ILE A 74 -0.46 -6.05 24.87
C ILE A 74 -0.25 -4.58 25.22
N GLU A 75 -0.95 -4.13 26.25
CA GLU A 75 -0.91 -2.81 26.89
C GLU A 75 0.53 -2.32 27.11
N GLU A 76 0.70 -1.01 26.97
CA GLU A 76 1.93 -0.25 27.21
C GLU A 76 3.22 -0.99 26.82
N THR A 77 3.37 -1.30 25.54
CA THR A 77 4.67 -1.75 25.05
C THR A 77 5.67 -0.60 25.16
N PRO A 78 6.71 -0.73 26.01
CA PRO A 78 7.71 0.31 26.15
C PRO A 78 8.39 0.55 24.81
N TRP A 79 8.85 1.79 24.59
CA TRP A 79 9.36 2.26 23.29
C TRP A 79 10.44 1.34 22.71
N TYR A 80 11.23 0.67 23.56
CA TYR A 80 12.25 -0.30 23.16
C TYR A 80 11.67 -1.60 22.54
N LYS A 81 10.49 -2.10 22.96
CA LYS A 81 9.84 -3.27 22.34
C LYS A 81 9.21 -2.93 20.98
N VAL A 82 8.73 -1.70 20.83
CA VAL A 82 8.24 -1.19 19.54
C VAL A 82 9.42 -0.99 18.59
N LEU A 83 10.52 -0.42 19.09
CA LEU A 83 11.76 -0.23 18.34
C LEU A 83 12.38 -1.57 17.93
N SER A 84 12.46 -2.54 18.83
CA SER A 84 12.99 -3.88 18.52
C SER A 84 12.10 -4.60 17.49
N GLY A 85 10.77 -4.47 17.60
CA GLY A 85 9.87 -4.99 16.58
C GLY A 85 9.97 -4.29 15.23
N ILE A 86 10.35 -3.00 15.17
CA ILE A 86 10.63 -2.28 13.93
C ILE A 86 11.97 -2.73 13.35
N LEU A 87 13.03 -2.76 14.15
CA LEU A 87 14.36 -3.24 13.76
C LEU A 87 14.32 -4.66 13.24
N PHE A 88 13.64 -5.57 13.94
CA PHE A 88 13.47 -6.96 13.51
C PHE A 88 12.76 -7.06 12.15
N ARG A 89 11.74 -6.23 11.91
CA ARG A 89 11.08 -6.18 10.59
C ARG A 89 12.01 -5.63 9.52
N ILE A 90 12.80 -4.60 9.81
CA ILE A 90 13.78 -4.05 8.87
C ILE A 90 14.82 -5.13 8.52
N ILE A 91 15.35 -5.83 9.52
CA ILE A 91 16.32 -6.92 9.32
C ILE A 91 15.73 -8.03 8.44
N ILE A 92 14.49 -8.47 8.70
CA ILE A 92 13.82 -9.49 7.87
C ILE A 92 13.65 -9.00 6.43
N TRP A 93 13.20 -7.76 6.21
CA TRP A 93 13.05 -7.22 4.86
C TRP A 93 14.39 -7.06 4.15
N CYS A 94 15.45 -6.64 4.86
CA CYS A 94 16.81 -6.61 4.32
C CYS A 94 17.29 -8.01 3.95
N PHE A 95 17.04 -9.02 4.78
CA PHE A 95 17.43 -10.39 4.48
C PHE A 95 16.63 -10.97 3.30
N TYR A 96 15.32 -10.72 3.22
CA TYR A 96 14.49 -11.13 2.09
C TYR A 96 14.96 -10.49 0.77
N LEU A 97 15.36 -9.22 0.82
CA LEU A 97 15.93 -8.49 -0.30
C LEU A 97 17.29 -9.03 -0.72
N ILE A 98 18.17 -9.33 0.24
CA ILE A 98 19.47 -9.96 -0.03
C ILE A 98 19.25 -11.35 -0.64
N ALA A 99 18.33 -12.15 -0.13
CA ALA A 99 18.01 -13.46 -0.68
C ALA A 99 17.46 -13.37 -2.11
N LEU A 100 16.52 -12.46 -2.37
CA LEU A 100 15.96 -12.25 -3.71
C LEU A 100 17.01 -11.74 -4.70
N THR A 101 17.87 -10.80 -4.28
CA THR A 101 18.94 -10.27 -5.13
C THR A 101 20.07 -11.25 -5.34
N ALA A 102 20.37 -12.12 -4.38
CA ALA A 102 21.31 -13.22 -4.58
C ALA A 102 20.77 -14.25 -5.59
N MET A 103 19.46 -14.54 -5.55
CA MET A 103 18.84 -15.55 -6.39
C MET A 103 18.50 -15.07 -7.80
N PHE A 104 18.10 -13.80 -7.94
CA PHE A 104 17.59 -13.25 -9.21
C PHE A 104 18.34 -11.97 -9.66
N HIS A 105 19.44 -11.61 -9.01
CA HIS A 105 20.21 -10.38 -9.28
C HIS A 105 19.29 -9.14 -9.31
N PHE A 106 19.35 -8.37 -10.39
CA PHE A 106 18.54 -7.16 -10.60
C PHE A 106 17.03 -7.44 -10.51
N PHE A 107 16.59 -8.57 -11.05
CA PHE A 107 15.18 -8.98 -11.03
C PHE A 107 14.67 -9.28 -9.62
N GLY A 108 15.56 -9.66 -8.70
CA GLY A 108 15.25 -9.82 -7.28
C GLY A 108 14.77 -8.53 -6.63
N VAL A 109 15.32 -7.38 -7.04
CA VAL A 109 14.86 -6.06 -6.58
C VAL A 109 13.43 -5.83 -7.02
N ILE A 110 13.10 -6.12 -8.28
CA ILE A 110 11.75 -5.96 -8.84
C ILE A 110 10.73 -6.81 -8.07
N LEU A 111 11.04 -8.07 -7.82
CA LEU A 111 10.20 -8.97 -7.00
C LEU A 111 9.99 -8.46 -5.58
N PHE A 112 11.03 -7.87 -4.99
CA PHE A 112 10.95 -7.27 -3.67
C PHE A 112 9.98 -6.06 -3.66
N ILE A 113 10.05 -5.18 -4.67
CA ILE A 113 9.11 -4.05 -4.82
C ILE A 113 7.67 -4.55 -4.88
N ILE A 114 7.45 -5.56 -5.72
CA ILE A 114 6.14 -6.14 -5.95
C ILE A 114 5.57 -6.74 -4.66
N SER A 115 6.39 -7.50 -3.92
CA SER A 115 6.04 -8.07 -2.62
C SER A 115 5.69 -6.99 -1.59
N LEU A 116 6.44 -5.88 -1.57
CA LEU A 116 6.15 -4.74 -0.69
C LEU A 116 4.84 -4.03 -1.04
N ILE A 117 4.60 -3.78 -2.32
CA ILE A 117 3.34 -3.21 -2.81
C ILE A 117 2.18 -4.12 -2.41
N PHE A 118 2.33 -5.43 -2.56
CA PHE A 118 1.31 -6.42 -2.18
C PHE A 118 1.02 -6.39 -0.68
N VAL A 119 2.05 -6.46 0.18
CA VAL A 119 1.89 -6.39 1.64
C VAL A 119 1.29 -5.05 2.06
N PHE A 120 1.65 -3.96 1.38
CA PHE A 120 1.08 -2.64 1.63
C PHE A 120 -0.41 -2.58 1.27
N ARG A 121 -0.79 -3.01 0.05
CA ARG A 121 -2.20 -3.05 -0.38
C ARG A 121 -3.03 -3.96 0.51
N TYR A 122 -2.49 -5.10 0.92
CA TYR A 122 -3.13 -6.03 1.85
C TYR A 122 -3.36 -5.38 3.22
N LYS A 123 -2.32 -4.77 3.82
CA LYS A 123 -2.44 -4.06 5.10
C LYS A 123 -3.41 -2.89 5.05
N GLN A 124 -3.46 -2.17 3.94
CA GLN A 124 -4.35 -1.02 3.78
C GLN A 124 -5.81 -1.45 3.67
N THR A 125 -6.10 -2.48 2.86
CA THR A 125 -7.46 -3.05 2.73
C THR A 125 -7.95 -3.55 4.10
N ARG A 126 -7.09 -4.26 4.85
CA ARG A 126 -7.42 -4.82 6.18
C ARG A 126 -7.80 -3.76 7.23
N ARG A 127 -7.28 -2.52 7.15
CA ARG A 127 -7.60 -1.46 8.14
C ARG A 127 -9.04 -0.96 8.04
N TYR A 128 -9.51 -0.73 6.81
CA TYR A 128 -10.88 -0.28 6.58
C TYR A 128 -11.89 -1.40 6.80
N SER A 129 -11.57 -2.64 6.40
CA SER A 129 -12.43 -3.80 6.69
C SER A 129 -12.60 -4.06 8.18
N LEU A 130 -11.55 -3.88 9.00
CA LEU A 130 -11.66 -3.99 10.46
C LEU A 130 -12.55 -2.89 11.06
N SER A 131 -12.35 -1.64 10.62
CA SER A 131 -13.16 -0.49 11.09
C SER A 131 -14.63 -0.65 10.71
N LEU A 132 -14.90 -1.11 9.48
CA LEU A 132 -16.25 -1.40 8.98
C LEU A 132 -16.93 -2.50 9.81
N ASN A 133 -16.24 -3.62 10.06
CA ASN A 133 -16.80 -4.71 10.86
C ASN A 133 -17.16 -4.20 12.27
N VAL A 134 -16.22 -3.50 12.92
CA VAL A 134 -16.45 -2.96 14.27
C VAL A 134 -17.63 -1.99 14.32
N LEU A 135 -17.69 -1.08 13.35
CA LEU A 135 -18.72 -0.07 13.29
C LEU A 135 -20.08 -0.63 12.88
N SER A 136 -20.12 -1.65 12.02
CA SER A 136 -21.36 -2.31 11.62
C SER A 136 -22.04 -3.03 12.79
N VAL A 137 -21.26 -3.69 13.66
CA VAL A 137 -21.79 -4.29 14.90
C VAL A 137 -22.34 -3.23 15.84
N ILE A 138 -21.62 -2.12 16.05
CA ILE A 138 -22.07 -1.00 16.89
C ILE A 138 -23.35 -0.38 16.32
N SER A 139 -23.38 -0.10 15.01
CA SER A 139 -24.54 0.45 14.30
C SER A 139 -25.74 -0.49 14.38
N ALA A 140 -25.56 -1.79 14.15
CA ALA A 140 -26.63 -2.78 14.25
C ALA A 140 -27.21 -2.88 15.68
N ALA A 141 -26.35 -2.92 16.70
CA ALA A 141 -26.79 -2.94 18.09
C ALA A 141 -27.57 -1.69 18.47
N MET A 142 -27.12 -0.51 18.03
CA MET A 142 -27.81 0.77 18.25
C MET A 142 -29.16 0.83 17.51
N ARG A 143 -29.23 0.36 16.26
CA ARG A 143 -30.49 0.31 15.49
C ARG A 143 -31.52 -0.64 16.11
N GLN A 144 -31.06 -1.71 16.74
CA GLN A 144 -31.90 -2.70 17.41
C GLN A 144 -32.21 -2.36 18.88
N ASN A 145 -31.74 -1.21 19.38
CA ASN A 145 -31.86 -0.80 20.78
C ASN A 145 -31.36 -1.86 21.77
N LEU A 146 -30.34 -2.64 21.39
CA LEU A 146 -29.74 -3.63 22.26
C LEU A 146 -28.74 -2.97 23.22
N PRO A 147 -28.57 -3.47 24.46
CA PRO A 147 -27.49 -3.05 25.33
C PRO A 147 -26.13 -3.25 24.64
N LEU A 148 -25.45 -2.13 24.34
CA LEU A 148 -24.21 -2.14 23.55
C LEU A 148 -23.12 -3.06 24.11
N PRO A 149 -22.87 -3.11 25.44
CA PRO A 149 -21.85 -4.01 25.99
C PRO A 149 -22.16 -5.49 25.71
N MET A 150 -23.42 -5.90 25.85
CA MET A 150 -23.86 -7.28 25.64
C MET A 150 -23.77 -7.69 24.16
N ALA A 151 -24.14 -6.79 23.25
CA ALA A 151 -24.01 -7.03 21.81
C ALA A 151 -22.53 -7.18 21.39
N LEU A 152 -21.63 -6.35 21.94
CA LEU A 152 -20.19 -6.44 21.69
C LEU A 152 -19.59 -7.72 22.26
N GLU A 153 -19.98 -8.13 23.48
CA GLU A 153 -19.53 -9.41 24.06
C GLU A 153 -20.00 -10.61 23.25
N THR A 154 -21.24 -10.59 22.76
CA THR A 154 -21.78 -11.66 21.90
C THR A 154 -21.05 -11.72 20.56
N ALA A 155 -20.77 -10.56 19.94
CA ALA A 155 -19.94 -10.49 18.74
C ALA A 155 -18.49 -10.97 18.98
N ALA A 156 -18.01 -10.89 20.22
CA ALA A 156 -16.68 -11.36 20.62
C ALA A 156 -16.63 -12.82 21.08
N ALA A 157 -17.77 -13.48 21.29
CA ALA A 157 -17.85 -14.79 21.93
C ALA A 157 -17.12 -15.88 21.12
N ASN A 158 -17.31 -15.87 19.79
CA ASN A 158 -16.80 -16.91 18.90
C ASN A 158 -15.55 -16.52 18.10
N GLY A 159 -15.08 -15.27 18.22
CA GLY A 159 -13.95 -14.76 17.43
C GLY A 159 -12.62 -14.71 18.20
N LYS A 160 -11.53 -15.19 17.58
CA LYS A 160 -10.14 -14.89 18.01
C LYS A 160 -9.52 -13.74 17.22
N ASP A 161 -10.32 -13.09 16.39
CA ASP A 161 -9.88 -12.06 15.46
C ASP A 161 -9.57 -10.74 16.18
N PRO A 162 -8.80 -9.84 15.54
CA PRO A 162 -8.51 -8.53 16.12
C PRO A 162 -9.77 -7.72 16.46
N ALA A 163 -10.88 -7.93 15.73
CA ALA A 163 -12.16 -7.29 16.00
C ALA A 163 -12.77 -7.78 17.32
N ALA A 164 -12.74 -9.09 17.59
CA ALA A 164 -13.24 -9.66 18.85
C ALA A 164 -12.50 -9.11 20.08
N LYS A 165 -11.19 -8.87 19.96
CA LYS A 165 -10.42 -8.21 21.02
C LYS A 165 -10.88 -6.77 21.27
N ILE A 166 -11.12 -6.02 20.20
CA ILE A 166 -11.64 -4.65 20.28
C ILE A 166 -13.01 -4.67 20.95
N TYR A 167 -13.91 -5.57 20.55
CA TYR A 167 -15.24 -5.72 21.16
C TYR A 167 -15.19 -5.96 22.66
N ARG A 168 -14.37 -6.91 23.14
CA ARG A 168 -14.24 -7.18 24.58
C ARG A 168 -13.70 -5.98 25.35
N GLN A 169 -12.69 -5.29 24.80
CA GLN A 169 -12.13 -4.12 25.45
C GLN A 169 -13.14 -2.96 25.48
N THR A 170 -13.82 -2.69 24.37
CA THR A 170 -14.84 -1.64 24.31
C THR A 170 -16.00 -1.94 25.26
N ALA A 171 -16.49 -3.19 25.30
CA ALA A 171 -17.53 -3.62 26.23
C ALA A 171 -17.11 -3.41 27.70
N LYS A 172 -15.88 -3.81 28.05
CA LYS A 172 -15.32 -3.59 29.38
C LYS A 172 -15.32 -2.11 29.79
N TRP A 173 -14.79 -1.23 28.94
CA TRP A 173 -14.75 0.22 29.22
C TRP A 173 -16.13 0.86 29.29
N LEU A 174 -17.11 0.37 28.52
CA LEU A 174 -18.51 0.80 28.61
C LEU A 174 -19.16 0.37 29.93
N CYS A 175 -18.91 -0.86 30.38
CA CYS A 175 -19.37 -1.35 31.69
C CYS A 175 -18.76 -0.55 32.85
N GLU A 176 -17.54 -0.04 32.68
CA GLU A 176 -16.88 0.89 33.63
C GLU A 176 -17.43 2.33 33.57
N GLY A 177 -18.44 2.61 32.73
CA GLY A 177 -19.13 3.90 32.66
C GLY A 177 -18.48 4.94 31.74
N GLN A 178 -17.53 4.55 30.88
CA GLN A 178 -16.96 5.48 29.90
C GLN A 178 -17.89 5.68 28.70
N SER A 179 -17.75 6.83 28.04
CA SER A 179 -18.39 7.09 26.76
C SER A 179 -17.93 6.07 25.71
N LEU A 180 -18.76 5.78 24.70
CA LEU A 180 -18.39 4.91 23.59
C LEU A 180 -17.20 5.49 22.82
N SER A 181 -17.14 6.81 22.64
CA SER A 181 -16.03 7.46 21.95
C SER A 181 -14.69 7.25 22.66
N ASP A 182 -14.66 7.35 24.00
CA ASP A 182 -13.45 7.10 24.79
C ASP A 182 -13.12 5.61 24.92
N ALA A 183 -14.13 4.76 25.13
CA ALA A 183 -13.99 3.31 25.17
C ALA A 183 -13.38 2.77 23.86
N LEU A 184 -13.89 3.22 22.71
CA LEU A 184 -13.40 2.83 21.40
C LEU A 184 -12.02 3.42 21.10
N LYS A 185 -11.72 4.64 21.54
CA LYS A 185 -10.38 5.26 21.41
C LYS A 185 -9.31 4.47 22.17
N ARG A 186 -9.65 3.92 23.35
CA ARG A 186 -8.75 3.08 24.15
C ARG A 186 -8.62 1.67 23.57
N ALA A 187 -9.75 1.02 23.26
CA ALA A 187 -9.78 -0.34 22.73
C ALA A 187 -9.19 -0.43 21.31
N TYR A 188 -9.46 0.57 20.46
CA TYR A 188 -9.01 0.64 19.08
C TYR A 188 -8.10 1.84 18.84
N ARG A 189 -6.86 1.76 19.35
CA ARG A 189 -5.84 2.83 19.21
C ARG A 189 -5.49 3.21 17.76
N ARG A 190 -5.82 2.36 16.77
CA ARG A 190 -5.64 2.62 15.33
C ARG A 190 -6.91 3.11 14.63
N CYS A 191 -7.99 3.36 15.37
CA CYS A 191 -9.21 3.92 14.83
C CYS A 191 -8.89 5.25 14.14
N PRO A 192 -9.39 5.49 12.92
CA PRO A 192 -9.34 6.80 12.31
C PRO A 192 -9.90 7.86 13.27
N ALA A 193 -9.17 8.96 13.45
CA ALA A 193 -9.59 10.03 14.35
C ALA A 193 -10.95 10.63 13.98
N GLU A 194 -11.30 10.56 12.68
CA GLU A 194 -12.60 10.99 12.14
C GLU A 194 -13.77 10.21 12.74
N ILE A 195 -13.64 8.89 12.89
CA ILE A 195 -14.69 8.02 13.46
C ILE A 195 -14.91 8.35 14.94
N ILE A 196 -13.82 8.50 15.70
CA ILE A 196 -13.90 8.86 17.13
C ILE A 196 -14.54 10.24 17.30
N ALA A 197 -14.13 11.22 16.51
CA ALA A 197 -14.66 12.58 16.59
C ALA A 197 -16.15 12.65 16.23
N ALA A 198 -16.59 11.88 15.24
CA ALA A 198 -17.99 11.80 14.85
C ALA A 198 -18.86 11.09 15.90
N LEU A 199 -18.36 10.01 16.52
CA LEU A 199 -19.05 9.36 17.64
C LEU A 199 -19.16 10.28 18.85
N ALA A 200 -18.09 11.00 19.21
CA ALA A 200 -18.12 11.98 20.30
C ALA A 200 -19.10 13.13 20.05
N ALA A 201 -19.20 13.60 18.80
CA ALA A 201 -20.21 14.59 18.41
C ALA A 201 -21.64 14.04 18.51
N GLY A 202 -21.85 12.79 18.07
CA GLY A 202 -23.14 12.10 18.19
C GLY A 202 -23.54 11.87 19.64
N GLU A 203 -22.60 11.55 20.52
CA GLU A 203 -22.80 11.45 21.98
C GLU A 203 -23.22 12.78 22.59
N ALA A 204 -22.50 13.86 22.29
CA ALA A 204 -22.81 15.18 22.82
C ALA A 204 -24.19 15.69 22.37
N MET A 205 -24.65 15.27 21.19
CA MET A 205 -25.97 15.60 20.64
C MET A 205 -27.05 14.57 20.99
N ASN A 206 -26.72 13.52 21.74
CA ASN A 206 -27.60 12.38 22.05
C ASN A 206 -28.21 11.71 20.80
N GLN A 207 -27.49 11.76 19.67
CA GLN A 207 -27.87 11.22 18.36
C GLN A 207 -26.87 10.12 17.91
N LEU A 208 -26.43 9.32 18.86
CA LEU A 208 -25.43 8.28 18.68
C LEU A 208 -25.83 7.23 17.61
N PRO A 209 -27.10 6.76 17.53
CA PRO A 209 -27.52 5.83 16.47
C PRO A 209 -27.41 6.42 15.06
N ALA A 210 -27.76 7.70 14.88
CA ALA A 210 -27.68 8.38 13.60
C ALA A 210 -26.22 8.59 13.17
N ALA A 211 -25.35 8.98 14.11
CA ALA A 211 -23.92 9.11 13.87
C ALA A 211 -23.27 7.77 13.48
N ALA A 212 -23.60 6.68 14.18
CA ALA A 212 -23.10 5.34 13.88
C ALA A 212 -23.54 4.86 12.48
N ALA A 213 -24.81 5.08 12.12
CA ALA A 213 -25.34 4.71 10.80
C ALA A 213 -24.69 5.51 9.65
N ALA A 214 -24.48 6.82 9.84
CA ALA A 214 -23.79 7.65 8.86
C ALA A 214 -22.33 7.21 8.65
N LEU A 215 -21.61 6.94 9.74
CA LEU A 215 -20.24 6.46 9.67
C LEU A 215 -20.14 5.07 9.01
N GLU A 216 -21.14 4.20 9.25
CA GLU A 216 -21.21 2.88 8.61
C GLU A 216 -21.38 3.03 7.11
N GLN A 217 -22.31 3.89 6.67
CA GLN A 217 -22.50 4.20 5.24
C GLN A 217 -21.24 4.79 4.60
N ASP A 218 -20.54 5.69 5.28
CA ASP A 218 -19.27 6.23 4.80
C ASP A 218 -18.19 5.14 4.71
N CYS A 219 -18.06 4.28 5.71
CA CYS A 219 -17.14 3.15 5.68
C CYS A 219 -17.48 2.17 4.55
N ILE A 220 -18.76 1.87 4.35
CA ILE A 220 -19.25 1.04 3.23
C ILE A 220 -18.93 1.72 1.91
N ALA A 221 -19.16 3.02 1.75
CA ALA A 221 -18.81 3.75 0.52
C ALA A 221 -17.31 3.74 0.25
N HIS A 222 -16.47 3.78 1.29
CA HIS A 222 -15.03 3.63 1.15
C HIS A 222 -14.64 2.20 0.75
N VAL A 223 -15.18 1.17 1.41
CA VAL A 223 -14.89 -0.24 1.11
C VAL A 223 -15.45 -0.66 -0.25
N ASN A 224 -16.72 -0.35 -0.52
CA ASN A 224 -17.37 -0.58 -1.81
C ASN A 224 -16.79 0.30 -2.91
N GLY A 225 -16.26 1.49 -2.59
CA GLY A 225 -15.43 2.24 -3.50
C GLY A 225 -14.27 1.37 -3.98
N PHE A 226 -13.60 0.65 -3.08
CA PHE A 226 -12.55 -0.31 -3.46
C PHE A 226 -13.07 -1.61 -4.10
N GLU A 227 -14.30 -2.07 -3.81
CA GLU A 227 -14.88 -3.30 -4.40
C GLU A 227 -15.57 -3.09 -5.75
N LYS A 228 -16.34 -2.00 -5.95
CA LYS A 228 -16.84 -1.56 -7.27
C LYS A 228 -15.70 -1.30 -8.25
N ILE A 229 -14.49 -1.01 -7.75
CA ILE A 229 -13.25 -0.85 -8.52
C ILE A 229 -12.63 -2.23 -8.92
N ARG A 230 -13.21 -3.37 -8.53
CA ARG A 230 -12.64 -4.71 -8.78
C ARG A 230 -13.63 -5.71 -9.42
N PRO A 231 -13.97 -5.57 -10.72
CA PRO A 231 -14.26 -6.77 -11.50
C PRO A 231 -12.97 -7.55 -11.84
N ILE A 232 -11.79 -6.94 -11.68
CA ILE A 232 -10.49 -7.58 -12.00
C ILE A 232 -9.69 -7.71 -10.71
N HIS A 233 -9.54 -8.95 -10.22
CA HIS A 233 -8.66 -9.26 -9.10
C HIS A 233 -7.22 -8.78 -9.41
N PRO A 234 -6.56 -8.00 -8.54
CA PRO A 234 -5.17 -7.57 -8.75
C PRO A 234 -4.16 -8.72 -8.74
N ALA A 235 -4.61 -9.96 -8.46
CA ALA A 235 -3.78 -11.15 -8.50
C ALA A 235 -3.29 -11.48 -9.92
N TYR A 236 -4.10 -11.24 -10.95
CA TYR A 236 -3.75 -11.68 -12.31
C TYR A 236 -2.50 -10.97 -12.88
N PRO A 237 -2.41 -9.63 -12.94
CA PRO A 237 -1.20 -8.97 -13.42
C PRO A 237 0.01 -9.23 -12.53
N LEU A 238 -0.19 -9.44 -11.23
CA LEU A 238 0.87 -9.74 -10.28
C LEU A 238 1.58 -11.06 -10.61
N ILE A 239 0.79 -12.10 -10.89
CA ILE A 239 1.29 -13.42 -11.29
C ILE A 239 2.01 -13.31 -12.63
N VAL A 240 1.45 -12.56 -13.58
CA VAL A 240 2.05 -12.34 -14.90
C VAL A 240 3.41 -11.64 -14.79
N ILE A 241 3.54 -10.61 -13.94
CA ILE A 241 4.82 -9.94 -13.68
C ILE A 241 5.81 -10.89 -13.00
N LEU A 242 5.36 -11.66 -11.99
CA LEU A 242 6.21 -12.65 -11.33
C LEU A 242 6.79 -13.64 -12.34
N VAL A 243 5.95 -14.22 -13.20
CA VAL A 243 6.38 -15.17 -14.23
C VAL A 243 7.34 -14.53 -15.22
N ALA A 244 7.04 -13.32 -15.71
CA ALA A 244 7.92 -12.64 -16.66
C ALA A 244 9.27 -12.27 -16.04
N VAL A 245 9.30 -11.84 -14.78
CA VAL A 245 10.54 -11.54 -14.07
C VAL A 245 11.39 -12.80 -13.90
N VAL A 246 10.77 -13.94 -13.58
CA VAL A 246 11.47 -15.24 -13.51
C VAL A 246 12.05 -15.61 -14.88
N ILE A 247 11.26 -15.56 -15.96
CA ILE A 247 11.73 -15.87 -17.31
C ILE A 247 12.86 -14.93 -17.76
N MET A 248 12.70 -13.62 -17.56
CA MET A 248 13.72 -12.63 -17.90
C MET A 248 15.02 -12.83 -17.11
N SER A 249 14.92 -13.17 -15.82
CA SER A 249 16.10 -13.46 -15.01
C SER A 249 16.84 -14.69 -15.51
N GLY A 250 16.12 -15.77 -15.85
CA GLY A 250 16.70 -16.98 -16.41
C GLY A 250 17.41 -16.70 -17.74
N LEU A 251 16.78 -15.91 -18.61
CA LEU A 251 17.38 -15.49 -19.89
C LEU A 251 18.67 -14.69 -19.66
N CYS A 252 18.65 -13.68 -18.80
CA CYS A 252 19.81 -12.82 -18.60
C CYS A 252 20.98 -13.48 -17.85
N VAL A 253 20.70 -14.40 -16.92
CA VAL A 253 21.72 -15.02 -16.06
C VAL A 253 22.33 -16.26 -16.69
N PHE A 254 21.54 -17.09 -17.37
CA PHE A 254 22.04 -18.36 -17.91
C PHE A 254 22.23 -18.31 -19.42
N ILE A 255 21.26 -17.74 -20.14
CA ILE A 255 21.21 -17.86 -21.60
C ILE A 255 22.10 -16.80 -22.25
N ILE A 256 21.99 -15.53 -21.87
CA ILE A 256 22.80 -14.45 -22.47
C ILE A 256 24.32 -14.69 -22.34
N PRO A 257 24.90 -15.04 -21.17
CA PRO A 257 26.35 -15.21 -21.06
C PRO A 257 26.86 -16.39 -21.88
N THR A 258 26.13 -17.52 -21.90
CA THR A 258 26.49 -18.68 -22.71
C THR A 258 26.48 -18.34 -24.20
N PHE A 259 25.48 -17.59 -24.67
CA PHE A 259 25.46 -17.09 -26.05
C PHE A 259 26.62 -16.13 -26.35
N ALA A 260 26.99 -15.26 -25.41
CA ALA A 260 28.11 -14.36 -25.59
C ALA A 260 29.46 -15.11 -25.67
N GLU A 261 29.64 -16.17 -24.88
CA GLU A 261 30.81 -17.07 -24.96
C GLU A 261 30.89 -17.78 -26.30
N VAL A 262 29.78 -18.39 -26.76
CA VAL A 262 29.71 -19.07 -28.06
C VAL A 262 30.06 -18.13 -29.22
N ILE A 263 29.57 -16.88 -29.20
CA ILE A 263 29.92 -15.88 -30.23
C ILE A 263 31.40 -15.54 -30.18
N ARG A 264 31.98 -15.38 -28.98
CA ARG A 264 33.42 -15.09 -28.84
C ARG A 264 34.28 -16.23 -29.37
N ASP A 265 33.88 -17.47 -29.12
CA ASP A 265 34.59 -18.66 -29.58
C ASP A 265 34.53 -18.84 -31.10
N ILE A 266 33.35 -18.62 -31.70
CA ILE A 266 33.14 -18.82 -33.14
C ILE A 266 33.78 -17.70 -33.97
N THR A 267 33.78 -16.47 -33.47
CA THR A 267 34.30 -15.33 -34.22
C THR A 267 35.71 -14.89 -33.82
N GLY A 268 36.39 -15.63 -32.92
CA GLY A 268 37.70 -15.24 -32.39
C GLY A 268 37.70 -13.85 -31.74
N GLY A 269 36.55 -13.39 -31.26
CA GLY A 269 36.36 -12.04 -30.71
C GLY A 269 36.26 -10.89 -31.72
N GLN A 270 36.24 -11.15 -33.03
CA GLN A 270 36.19 -10.09 -34.08
C GLN A 270 34.78 -9.74 -34.56
N ALA A 271 33.74 -10.47 -34.16
CA ALA A 271 32.36 -10.15 -34.55
C ALA A 271 31.87 -8.93 -33.78
N VAL A 272 31.41 -7.94 -34.52
CA VAL A 272 30.62 -6.85 -33.97
C VAL A 272 29.27 -7.43 -33.55
N LEU A 273 29.09 -7.70 -32.26
CA LEU A 273 27.76 -8.06 -31.74
C LEU A 273 26.74 -7.02 -32.20
N PRO A 274 25.53 -7.42 -32.64
CA PRO A 274 24.48 -6.47 -33.01
C PRO A 274 24.22 -5.44 -31.91
N ALA A 275 23.91 -4.21 -32.29
CA ALA A 275 23.72 -3.10 -31.36
C ALA A 275 22.68 -3.40 -30.26
N SER A 276 21.61 -4.15 -30.59
CA SER A 276 20.60 -4.60 -29.63
C SER A 276 21.16 -5.56 -28.57
N THR A 277 22.04 -6.48 -28.96
CA THR A 277 22.67 -7.48 -28.08
C THR A 277 23.75 -6.83 -27.21
N GLN A 278 24.54 -5.90 -27.78
CA GLN A 278 25.49 -5.10 -27.01
C GLN A 278 24.80 -4.22 -25.97
N LEU A 279 23.71 -3.56 -26.34
CA LEU A 279 22.92 -2.75 -25.40
C LEU A 279 22.40 -3.62 -24.26
N LEU A 280 21.85 -4.80 -24.58
CA LEU A 280 21.37 -5.74 -23.57
C LEU A 280 22.49 -6.21 -22.63
N LEU A 281 23.67 -6.57 -23.16
CA LEU A 281 24.84 -6.97 -22.37
C LEU A 281 25.37 -5.82 -21.50
N ASN A 282 25.40 -4.60 -22.01
CA ASN A 282 25.82 -3.43 -21.24
C ASN A 282 24.85 -3.13 -20.10
N LEU A 283 23.55 -3.26 -20.35
CA LEU A 283 22.52 -3.12 -19.33
C LEU A 283 22.65 -4.22 -18.28
N THR A 284 22.73 -5.50 -18.66
CA THR A 284 22.81 -6.61 -17.70
C THR A 284 24.08 -6.54 -16.86
N THR A 285 25.24 -6.33 -17.48
CA THR A 285 26.52 -6.22 -16.76
C THR A 285 26.56 -5.02 -15.81
N THR A 286 26.02 -3.86 -16.20
CA THR A 286 25.93 -2.68 -15.34
C THR A 286 24.94 -2.89 -14.20
N LEU A 287 23.78 -3.48 -14.49
CA LEU A 287 22.73 -3.79 -13.50
C LEU A 287 23.12 -4.94 -12.57
N MET A 288 24.08 -5.78 -12.95
CA MET A 288 24.62 -6.87 -12.12
C MET A 288 25.79 -6.43 -11.23
N ARG A 289 26.30 -5.20 -11.38
CA ARG A 289 27.36 -4.68 -10.50
C ARG A 289 26.83 -4.58 -9.06
N PRO A 290 27.48 -5.22 -8.07
CA PRO A 290 26.97 -5.31 -6.70
C PRO A 290 26.78 -3.93 -6.05
N GLY A 291 27.65 -2.96 -6.36
CA GLY A 291 27.55 -1.60 -5.84
C GLY A 291 26.33 -0.81 -6.36
N ILE A 292 25.95 -1.01 -7.63
CA ILE A 292 24.81 -0.32 -8.25
C ILE A 292 23.49 -0.95 -7.77
N VAL A 293 23.44 -2.28 -7.67
CA VAL A 293 22.30 -3.00 -7.10
C VAL A 293 22.05 -2.54 -5.66
N LEU A 294 23.09 -2.48 -4.83
CA LEU A 294 22.97 -2.03 -3.44
C LEU A 294 22.43 -0.60 -3.33
N LEU A 295 22.90 0.32 -4.19
CA LEU A 295 22.45 1.72 -4.19
C LEU A 295 20.98 1.86 -4.63
N ILE A 296 20.56 1.15 -5.67
CA ILE A 296 19.15 1.10 -6.13
C ILE A 296 18.27 0.52 -5.02
N VAL A 297 18.74 -0.53 -4.36
CA VAL A 297 18.05 -1.21 -3.28
C VAL A 297 17.85 -0.30 -2.07
N ILE A 298 18.91 0.38 -1.62
CA ILE A 298 18.85 1.33 -0.49
C ILE A 298 17.95 2.52 -0.86
N GLY A 299 18.11 3.08 -2.05
CA GLY A 299 17.30 4.19 -2.54
C GLY A 299 15.81 3.85 -2.57
N LEU A 300 15.45 2.67 -3.06
CA LEU A 300 14.07 2.21 -3.11
C LEU A 300 13.50 1.92 -1.71
N LEU A 301 14.29 1.32 -0.82
CA LEU A 301 13.87 1.04 0.55
C LEU A 301 13.63 2.33 1.34
N ILE A 302 14.45 3.36 1.11
CA ILE A 302 14.24 4.71 1.65
C ILE A 302 12.97 5.34 1.07
N ILE A 303 12.78 5.32 -0.26
CA ILE A 303 11.57 5.85 -0.92
C ILE A 303 10.32 5.16 -0.37
N LEU A 304 10.36 3.85 -0.18
CA LEU A 304 9.26 3.09 0.37
C LEU A 304 9.04 3.40 1.85
N MET A 305 10.07 3.44 2.70
CA MET A 305 9.91 3.80 4.12
C MET A 305 9.38 5.23 4.28
N VAL A 306 9.90 6.17 3.50
CA VAL A 306 9.42 7.57 3.48
C VAL A 306 8.00 7.63 2.94
N GLY A 307 7.68 6.94 1.85
CA GLY A 307 6.34 6.85 1.28
C GLY A 307 5.34 6.21 2.24
N LEU A 308 5.71 5.13 2.91
CA LEU A 308 4.93 4.46 3.95
C LEU A 308 4.69 5.37 5.15
N TYR A 309 5.73 6.09 5.60
CA TYR A 309 5.62 7.05 6.69
C TYR A 309 4.72 8.22 6.30
N VAL A 310 4.88 8.79 5.12
CA VAL A 310 4.07 9.92 4.63
C VAL A 310 2.62 9.52 4.37
N TYR A 311 2.37 8.28 3.93
CA TYR A 311 1.02 7.79 3.63
C TYR A 311 0.22 7.34 4.86
N ASN A 312 0.85 6.63 5.81
CA ASN A 312 0.16 6.09 6.99
C ASN A 312 0.16 7.03 8.20
N ARG A 313 0.73 8.22 8.08
CA ARG A 313 0.84 9.14 9.22
C ARG A 313 -0.45 9.95 9.35
N PRO A 314 -1.12 9.91 10.52
CA PRO A 314 -2.19 10.87 10.80
C PRO A 314 -1.56 12.26 10.78
N ARG A 315 -1.99 13.14 9.86
CA ARG A 315 -1.52 14.53 9.82
C ARG A 315 -2.08 15.22 11.06
N ARG A 316 -1.29 15.22 12.14
CA ARG A 316 -1.62 15.96 13.36
C ARG A 316 -1.44 17.45 13.05
N PRO A 317 -2.51 18.26 13.07
CA PRO A 317 -2.47 19.66 12.63
C PRO A 317 -1.52 20.53 13.49
N GLU A 318 -1.29 20.12 14.73
CA GLU A 318 -0.70 20.94 15.79
C GLU A 318 0.84 20.99 15.81
N ARG A 319 1.54 20.07 15.11
CA ARG A 319 3.02 20.09 15.01
C ARG A 319 3.51 19.53 13.66
N PRO A 320 3.52 20.35 12.59
CA PRO A 320 4.08 19.92 11.30
C PRO A 320 5.59 19.72 11.45
N ARG A 321 6.07 18.48 11.32
CA ARG A 321 7.51 18.19 11.22
C ARG A 321 8.00 18.63 9.83
N LEU A 322 9.26 19.02 9.67
CA LEU A 322 9.82 19.44 8.37
C LEU A 322 9.56 18.42 7.25
N LEU A 323 9.64 17.12 7.57
CA LEU A 323 9.33 16.01 6.67
C LEU A 323 7.87 15.99 6.18
N SER A 324 6.89 16.44 6.98
CA SER A 324 5.50 16.52 6.52
C SER A 324 5.28 17.69 5.57
N ARG A 325 5.93 18.84 5.81
CA ARG A 325 5.87 19.98 4.87
C ARG A 325 6.49 19.61 3.52
N ALA A 326 7.65 18.94 3.54
CA ALA A 326 8.28 18.45 2.31
C ALA A 326 7.39 17.45 1.57
N GLY A 327 6.79 16.49 2.28
CA GLY A 327 5.87 15.51 1.67
C GLY A 327 4.62 16.14 1.06
N ASP A 328 3.98 17.08 1.77
CA ASP A 328 2.79 17.77 1.27
C ASP A 328 3.12 18.70 0.09
N TRP A 329 4.30 19.32 0.09
CA TRP A 329 4.81 20.11 -1.03
C TRP A 329 5.05 19.25 -2.29
N VAL A 330 5.71 18.11 -2.14
CA VAL A 330 5.95 17.16 -3.25
C VAL A 330 4.63 16.71 -3.86
N LYS A 331 3.68 16.25 -3.04
CA LYS A 331 2.36 15.82 -3.51
C LYS A 331 1.61 16.94 -4.24
N TRP A 332 1.80 18.19 -3.84
CA TRP A 332 1.15 19.33 -4.46
C TRP A 332 1.74 19.73 -5.82
N HIS A 333 3.01 19.43 -6.09
CA HIS A 333 3.67 19.81 -7.34
C HIS A 333 3.65 18.71 -8.40
N ILE A 334 3.50 17.44 -8.01
CA ILE A 334 3.41 16.34 -8.98
C ILE A 334 2.13 16.48 -9.83
N PRO A 335 2.26 16.62 -11.17
CA PRO A 335 1.11 16.72 -12.07
C PRO A 335 0.34 15.40 -12.06
N GLY A 336 -0.88 15.42 -11.53
CA GLY A 336 -1.69 14.22 -11.27
C GLY A 336 -2.07 14.13 -9.79
N VAL A 337 -1.08 13.90 -8.92
CA VAL A 337 -1.32 13.85 -7.45
C VAL A 337 -1.86 15.17 -6.94
N SER A 338 -1.38 16.29 -7.47
CA SER A 338 -1.85 17.63 -7.13
C SER A 338 -3.34 17.83 -7.40
N TYR A 339 -3.86 17.26 -8.48
CA TYR A 339 -5.28 17.29 -8.81
C TYR A 339 -6.10 16.49 -7.78
N PHE A 340 -5.64 15.29 -7.42
CA PHE A 340 -6.31 14.46 -6.41
C PHE A 340 -6.30 15.13 -5.02
N GLU A 341 -5.17 15.71 -4.60
CA GLU A 341 -5.07 16.41 -3.32
C GLU A 341 -5.94 17.67 -3.28
N ARG A 342 -6.03 18.44 -4.38
CA ARG A 342 -6.94 19.59 -4.50
C ARG A 342 -8.40 19.15 -4.39
N LEU A 343 -8.79 18.11 -5.12
CA LEU A 343 -10.17 17.62 -5.13
C LEU A 343 -10.58 17.03 -3.77
N TYR A 344 -9.68 16.27 -3.13
CA TYR A 344 -9.88 15.74 -1.78
C TYR A 344 -10.00 16.86 -0.73
N SER A 345 -9.08 17.84 -0.75
CA SER A 345 -9.10 18.95 0.20
C SER A 345 -10.35 19.82 0.02
N LEU A 346 -10.78 20.04 -1.23
CA LEU A 346 -12.03 20.73 -1.55
C LEU A 346 -13.25 19.96 -1.04
N GLN A 347 -13.32 18.64 -1.26
CA GLN A 347 -14.42 17.82 -0.76
C GLN A 347 -14.54 17.91 0.78
N ARG A 348 -13.42 17.76 1.50
CA ARG A 348 -13.39 17.89 2.97
C ARG A 348 -13.81 19.28 3.45
N THR A 349 -13.40 20.32 2.72
CA THR A 349 -13.79 21.71 2.99
C THR A 349 -15.31 21.88 2.83
N ILE A 350 -15.88 21.40 1.72
CA ILE A 350 -17.33 21.45 1.48
C ILE A 350 -18.11 20.72 2.59
N GLN A 351 -17.68 19.51 2.96
CA GLN A 351 -18.30 18.73 4.04
C GLN A 351 -18.27 19.50 5.38
N SER A 352 -17.14 20.10 5.72
CA SER A 352 -17.02 20.88 6.95
C SER A 352 -17.86 22.16 6.93
N VAL A 353 -17.93 22.84 5.79
CA VAL A 353 -18.76 24.04 5.66
C VAL A 353 -20.23 23.67 5.76
N GLN A 354 -20.66 22.60 5.09
CA GLN A 354 -22.03 22.12 5.17
C GLN A 354 -22.42 21.70 6.61
N ALA A 355 -21.55 20.96 7.30
CA ALA A 355 -21.79 20.54 8.67
C ALA A 355 -21.88 21.75 9.62
N GLY A 356 -21.02 22.76 9.40
CA GLY A 356 -21.05 24.00 10.15
C GLY A 356 -22.32 24.82 9.94
N LEU A 357 -22.78 24.95 8.69
CA LEU A 357 -24.01 25.66 8.35
C LEU A 357 -25.25 24.96 8.93
N LYS A 358 -25.30 23.63 8.88
CA LYS A 358 -26.38 22.85 9.52
C LYS A 358 -26.43 23.02 11.03
N ALA A 359 -25.27 23.22 11.67
CA ALA A 359 -25.16 23.46 13.10
C ALA A 359 -25.44 24.93 13.50
N GLY A 360 -25.69 25.82 12.54
CA GLY A 360 -25.99 27.24 12.80
C GLY A 360 -24.78 28.06 13.26
N TYR A 361 -23.56 27.60 13.03
CA TYR A 361 -22.35 28.36 13.38
C TYR A 361 -22.16 29.57 12.45
N SER A 362 -21.52 30.62 12.97
CA SER A 362 -21.07 31.76 12.16
C SER A 362 -20.00 31.31 11.16
N PHE A 363 -19.95 31.99 10.01
CA PHE A 363 -19.10 31.54 8.89
C PHE A 363 -17.61 31.57 9.24
N ASP A 364 -17.15 32.54 10.03
CA ASP A 364 -15.78 32.62 10.55
C ASP A 364 -15.44 31.40 11.44
N ALA A 365 -16.36 30.98 12.31
CA ALA A 365 -16.18 29.82 13.18
C ALA A 365 -16.12 28.52 12.38
N ILE A 366 -16.93 28.42 11.32
CA ILE A 366 -16.90 27.29 10.38
C ILE A 366 -15.53 27.18 9.72
N VAL A 367 -15.02 28.26 9.12
CA VAL A 367 -13.72 28.25 8.43
C VAL A 367 -12.57 27.99 9.41
N ARG A 368 -12.64 28.55 10.63
CA ARG A 368 -11.67 28.28 11.70
C ARG A 368 -11.66 26.79 12.09
N ARG A 369 -12.81 26.12 12.08
CA ARG A 369 -12.92 24.67 12.30
C ARG A 369 -12.37 23.88 11.12
N THR A 370 -12.60 24.35 9.89
CA THR A 370 -12.06 23.73 8.67
C THR A 370 -10.52 23.72 8.64
N LEU A 371 -9.86 24.72 9.23
CA LEU A 371 -8.39 24.74 9.36
C LEU A 371 -7.82 23.60 10.23
N ARG A 372 -8.64 22.98 11.08
CA ARG A 372 -8.25 21.83 11.91
C ARG A 372 -8.38 20.49 11.19
N LEU A 373 -8.96 20.47 9.99
CA LEU A 373 -9.09 19.25 9.19
C LEU A 373 -7.73 18.77 8.67
N ASP A 374 -7.67 17.47 8.40
CA ASP A 374 -6.56 16.84 7.70
C ASP A 374 -6.61 17.20 6.20
N VAL A 375 -6.07 18.37 5.85
CA VAL A 375 -5.89 18.84 4.47
C VAL A 375 -4.42 19.16 4.20
N ASN A 376 -4.03 19.16 2.92
CA ASN A 376 -2.67 19.50 2.50
C ASN A 376 -2.29 20.92 2.97
N GLU A 377 -1.07 21.11 3.48
CA GLU A 377 -0.55 22.40 3.95
C GLU A 377 -0.69 23.52 2.89
N CYS A 378 -0.42 23.23 1.62
CA CYS A 378 -0.54 24.20 0.53
C CYS A 378 -1.99 24.67 0.33
N PHE A 379 -2.96 23.79 0.57
CA PHE A 379 -4.38 24.12 0.55
C PHE A 379 -4.78 24.88 1.84
N ARG A 380 -4.20 24.51 2.99
CA ARG A 380 -4.43 25.17 4.27
C ARG A 380 -4.02 26.65 4.25
N ILE A 381 -2.93 27.00 3.55
CA ILE A 381 -2.54 28.40 3.32
C ILE A 381 -3.64 29.18 2.59
N ARG A 382 -4.35 28.56 1.65
CA ARG A 382 -5.49 29.19 0.95
C ARG A 382 -6.69 29.37 1.86
N LEU A 383 -6.98 28.38 2.71
CA LEU A 383 -8.03 28.46 3.73
C LEU A 383 -7.74 29.57 4.76
N HIS A 384 -6.48 29.73 5.18
CA HIS A 384 -6.08 30.82 6.09
C HIS A 384 -6.35 32.19 5.47
N ARG A 385 -5.92 32.41 4.21
CA ARG A 385 -6.22 33.67 3.51
C ARG A 385 -7.71 33.92 3.32
N TRP A 386 -8.49 32.85 3.14
CA TRP A 386 -9.94 32.96 3.03
C TRP A 386 -10.57 33.40 4.35
N LEU A 387 -10.12 32.82 5.47
CA LEU A 387 -10.52 33.27 6.81
C LEU A 387 -10.19 34.74 7.05
N GLU A 388 -8.96 35.17 6.73
CA GLU A 388 -8.53 36.57 6.88
C GLU A 388 -9.42 37.53 6.07
N GLN A 389 -9.82 37.15 4.85
CA GLN A 389 -10.72 37.97 4.03
C GLN A 389 -12.15 38.03 4.57
N ILE A 390 -12.65 36.94 5.15
CA ILE A 390 -13.97 36.89 5.79
C ILE A 390 -13.97 37.73 7.08
N GLU A 391 -12.92 37.62 7.90
CA GLU A 391 -12.73 38.45 9.11
C GLU A 391 -12.60 39.93 8.76
N ALA A 392 -12.03 40.26 7.59
CA ALA A 392 -11.99 41.63 7.05
C ALA A 392 -13.32 42.11 6.45
N GLY A 393 -14.39 41.32 6.52
CA GLY A 393 -15.73 41.71 6.07
C GLY A 393 -15.98 41.63 4.56
N ARG A 394 -15.10 40.95 3.79
CA ARG A 394 -15.32 40.75 2.36
C ARG A 394 -16.40 39.68 2.09
N PRO A 395 -17.14 39.77 0.97
CA PRO A 395 -18.12 38.76 0.59
C PRO A 395 -17.49 37.35 0.51
N ILE A 396 -18.21 36.37 1.06
CA ILE A 396 -17.73 35.00 1.26
C ILE A 396 -17.41 34.29 -0.06
N ALA A 397 -18.27 34.46 -1.06
CA ALA A 397 -18.11 33.85 -2.39
C ALA A 397 -16.91 34.42 -3.14
N ASP A 398 -16.78 35.75 -3.17
CA ASP A 398 -15.70 36.44 -3.88
C ASP A 398 -14.34 36.15 -3.25
N SER A 399 -14.28 36.11 -1.91
CA SER A 399 -13.07 35.75 -1.18
C SER A 399 -12.66 34.28 -1.43
N ALA A 400 -13.60 33.35 -1.55
CA ALA A 400 -13.31 31.95 -1.89
C ALA A 400 -12.71 31.81 -3.32
N ALA A 401 -13.22 32.61 -4.27
CA ALA A 401 -12.70 32.66 -5.63
C ALA A 401 -11.29 33.28 -5.68
N ALA A 402 -11.08 34.41 -4.99
CA ALA A 402 -9.80 35.12 -4.94
C ALA A 402 -8.68 34.28 -4.29
N CYS A 403 -9.01 33.50 -3.26
CA CYS A 403 -8.06 32.61 -2.59
C CYS A 403 -7.77 31.31 -3.36
N GLY A 404 -8.47 31.05 -4.46
CA GLY A 404 -8.26 29.85 -5.29
C GLY A 404 -8.69 28.55 -4.60
N LEU A 405 -9.72 28.59 -3.76
CA LEU A 405 -10.31 27.40 -3.12
C LEU A 405 -11.13 26.57 -4.13
N GLY A 406 -11.67 27.23 -5.15
CA GLY A 406 -12.38 26.60 -6.27
C GLY A 406 -13.56 27.46 -6.71
N ARG A 407 -13.69 27.69 -8.01
CA ARG A 407 -14.80 28.49 -8.58
C ARG A 407 -16.16 27.86 -8.29
N THR A 408 -16.22 26.54 -8.18
CA THR A 408 -17.44 25.80 -7.82
C THR A 408 -17.89 26.07 -6.38
N LEU A 409 -16.95 26.19 -5.44
CA LEU A 409 -17.27 26.52 -4.04
C LEU A 409 -17.77 27.96 -3.93
N ALA A 410 -17.09 28.90 -4.60
CA ALA A 410 -17.51 30.30 -4.65
C ALA A 410 -18.93 30.44 -5.20
N TRP A 411 -19.24 29.76 -6.30
CA TRP A 411 -20.58 29.76 -6.89
C TRP A 411 -21.66 29.20 -5.95
N ALA A 412 -21.37 28.15 -5.19
CA ALA A 412 -22.34 27.61 -4.24
C ALA A 412 -22.59 28.54 -3.04
N LEU A 413 -21.58 29.31 -2.63
CA LEU A 413 -21.66 30.25 -1.50
C LEU A 413 -22.17 31.64 -1.89
N ASP A 414 -22.44 31.88 -3.17
CA ASP A 414 -22.93 33.17 -3.64
C ASP A 414 -24.42 33.37 -3.27
N GLU A 415 -24.66 34.21 -2.27
CA GLU A 415 -26.00 34.57 -1.80
C GLU A 415 -26.80 35.33 -2.86
N LYS A 416 -26.16 36.02 -3.81
CA LYS A 416 -26.85 36.73 -4.90
C LYS A 416 -27.49 35.79 -5.89
N VAL A 417 -26.85 34.65 -6.12
CA VAL A 417 -27.31 33.60 -7.06
C VAL A 417 -28.24 32.63 -6.35
N ASN A 418 -27.95 32.30 -5.09
CA ASN A 418 -28.63 31.23 -4.36
C ASN A 418 -29.41 31.82 -3.18
N LYS A 419 -30.70 32.11 -3.40
CA LYS A 419 -31.66 32.60 -2.39
C LYS A 419 -32.01 31.54 -1.34
N GLY A 420 -31.04 31.15 -0.51
CA GLY A 420 -31.24 30.25 0.64
C GLY A 420 -31.06 28.74 0.37
N ASN A 421 -30.71 28.33 -0.86
CA ASN A 421 -30.51 26.90 -1.19
C ASN A 421 -29.03 26.42 -1.09
N THR A 422 -28.20 27.18 -0.38
CA THR A 422 -26.77 26.91 -0.19
C THR A 422 -26.49 25.49 0.34
N PRO A 423 -27.20 24.96 1.36
CA PRO A 423 -26.90 23.62 1.91
C PRO A 423 -27.11 22.47 0.91
N GLN A 424 -28.10 22.59 0.01
CA GLN A 424 -28.40 21.57 -0.99
C GLN A 424 -27.38 21.62 -2.13
N LEU A 425 -26.96 22.81 -2.54
CA LEU A 425 -25.90 22.99 -3.54
C LEU A 425 -24.54 22.49 -3.04
N LEU A 426 -24.20 22.74 -1.77
CA LEU A 426 -23.00 22.15 -1.17
C LEU A 426 -23.05 20.62 -1.17
N LYS A 427 -24.21 20.01 -0.91
CA LYS A 427 -24.38 18.56 -0.99
C LYS A 427 -24.13 18.03 -2.41
N MET A 428 -24.72 18.68 -3.41
CA MET A 428 -24.52 18.33 -4.81
C MET A 428 -23.05 18.46 -5.22
N LEU A 429 -22.37 19.53 -4.81
CA LEU A 429 -20.94 19.72 -5.08
C LEU A 429 -20.07 18.68 -4.40
N GLU A 430 -20.40 18.28 -3.18
CA GLU A 430 -19.72 17.18 -2.48
C GLU A 430 -19.83 15.87 -3.28
N GLU A 431 -21.03 15.52 -3.72
CA GLU A 431 -21.29 14.33 -4.53
C GLU A 431 -20.54 14.38 -5.87
N ILE A 432 -20.51 15.52 -6.54
CA ILE A 432 -19.75 15.72 -7.77
C ILE A 432 -18.24 15.55 -7.52
N CYS A 433 -17.70 16.15 -6.44
CA CYS A 433 -16.29 16.04 -6.10
C CYS A 433 -15.91 14.58 -5.79
N ARG A 434 -16.73 13.90 -4.98
CA ARG A 434 -16.57 12.48 -4.63
C ARG A 434 -16.62 11.60 -5.88
N ASN A 435 -17.63 11.77 -6.74
CA ASN A 435 -17.77 10.98 -7.97
C ASN A 435 -16.61 11.22 -8.95
N ARG A 436 -16.18 12.48 -9.13
CA ARG A 436 -15.00 12.81 -9.96
C ARG A 436 -13.73 12.18 -9.42
N TYR A 437 -13.56 12.16 -8.09
CA TYR A 437 -12.42 11.54 -7.44
C TYR A 437 -12.39 10.03 -7.72
N HIS A 438 -13.50 9.33 -7.45
CA HIS A 438 -13.61 7.89 -7.69
C HIS A 438 -13.49 7.51 -9.17
N TYR A 439 -14.14 8.26 -10.07
CA TYR A 439 -14.07 8.01 -11.51
C TYR A 439 -12.64 8.11 -12.04
N ARG A 440 -11.90 9.16 -11.68
CA ARG A 440 -10.50 9.32 -12.12
C ARG A 440 -9.55 8.31 -11.47
N LEU A 441 -9.78 7.94 -10.21
CA LEU A 441 -9.05 6.84 -9.60
C LEU A 441 -9.27 5.53 -10.36
N ASN A 442 -10.51 5.26 -10.79
CA ASN A 442 -10.83 4.08 -11.57
C ASN A 442 -10.14 4.09 -12.94
N ILE A 443 -10.18 5.22 -13.66
CA ILE A 443 -9.45 5.37 -14.93
C ILE A 443 -7.95 5.13 -14.70
N ALA A 444 -7.35 5.81 -13.72
CA ALA A 444 -5.93 5.66 -13.42
C ALA A 444 -5.57 4.19 -13.17
N HIS A 445 -6.35 3.47 -12.35
CA HIS A 445 -6.13 2.05 -12.12
C HIS A 445 -6.34 1.20 -13.38
N SER A 446 -7.37 1.48 -14.18
CA SER A 446 -7.68 0.71 -15.39
C SER A 446 -6.62 0.85 -16.49
N VAL A 447 -5.91 1.99 -16.56
CA VAL A 447 -4.87 2.26 -17.58
C VAL A 447 -3.49 1.77 -17.12
N ILE A 448 -3.19 1.83 -15.82
CA ILE A 448 -1.91 1.38 -15.27
C ILE A 448 -1.66 -0.11 -15.58
N TRP A 449 -2.69 -0.97 -15.48
CA TRP A 449 -2.50 -2.40 -15.68
C TRP A 449 -2.15 -2.80 -17.12
N PRO A 450 -2.90 -2.37 -18.16
CA PRO A 450 -2.51 -2.59 -19.56
C PRO A 450 -1.14 -2.04 -19.90
N LEU A 451 -0.80 -0.84 -19.40
CA LEU A 451 0.52 -0.24 -19.62
C LEU A 451 1.64 -1.12 -19.07
N VAL A 452 1.45 -1.69 -17.87
CA VAL A 452 2.41 -2.63 -17.28
C VAL A 452 2.56 -3.89 -18.13
N VAL A 453 1.47 -4.46 -18.63
CA VAL A 453 1.51 -5.66 -19.49
C VAL A 453 2.23 -5.37 -20.81
N VAL A 454 1.93 -4.23 -21.45
CA VAL A 454 2.59 -3.82 -22.70
C VAL A 454 4.08 -3.55 -22.47
N ALA A 455 4.44 -2.83 -21.40
CA ALA A 455 5.84 -2.59 -21.05
C ALA A 455 6.60 -3.89 -20.78
N MET A 456 5.95 -4.84 -20.10
CA MET A 456 6.53 -6.15 -19.79
C MET A 456 6.70 -7.01 -21.05
N GLY A 457 5.67 -7.07 -21.91
CA GLY A 457 5.74 -7.74 -23.20
C GLY A 457 6.80 -7.12 -24.11
N GLY A 458 6.93 -5.78 -24.10
CA GLY A 458 8.00 -5.07 -24.78
C GLY A 458 9.38 -5.44 -24.27
N GLY A 459 9.55 -5.56 -22.94
CA GLY A 459 10.80 -6.02 -22.33
C GLY A 459 11.17 -7.45 -22.74
N VAL A 460 10.23 -8.38 -22.66
CA VAL A 460 10.43 -9.78 -23.08
C VAL A 460 10.73 -9.86 -24.58
N GLY A 461 9.95 -9.15 -25.39
CA GLY A 461 10.14 -9.07 -26.84
C GLY A 461 11.49 -8.46 -27.22
N PHE A 462 11.95 -7.44 -26.50
CA PHE A 462 13.27 -6.84 -26.71
C PHE A 462 14.40 -7.85 -26.46
N VAL A 463 14.32 -8.64 -25.38
CA VAL A 463 15.31 -9.70 -25.10
C VAL A 463 15.28 -10.78 -26.18
N MET A 464 14.09 -11.23 -26.58
CA MET A 464 13.94 -12.22 -27.65
C MET A 464 14.52 -11.69 -28.97
N PHE A 465 14.23 -10.44 -29.33
CA PHE A 465 14.79 -9.79 -30.51
C PHE A 465 16.32 -9.71 -30.47
N ALA A 466 16.89 -9.29 -29.33
CA ALA A 466 18.34 -9.22 -29.15
C ALA A 466 19.01 -10.60 -29.29
N MET A 467 18.35 -11.66 -28.84
CA MET A 467 18.82 -13.04 -29.04
C MET A 467 18.76 -13.49 -30.49
N PHE A 468 17.61 -13.33 -31.17
CA PHE A 468 17.50 -13.72 -32.57
C PHE A 468 18.45 -12.94 -33.47
N SER A 469 18.61 -11.64 -33.22
CA SER A 469 19.58 -10.82 -33.95
C SER A 469 21.00 -11.35 -33.80
N ALA A 470 21.38 -11.84 -32.62
CA ALA A 470 22.70 -12.43 -32.39
C ALA A 470 22.88 -13.74 -33.18
N ILE A 471 21.84 -14.60 -33.22
CA ILE A 471 21.85 -15.85 -33.99
C ILE A 471 21.98 -15.56 -35.49
N VAL A 472 21.22 -14.60 -36.02
CA VAL A 472 21.32 -14.21 -37.44
C VAL A 472 22.72 -13.71 -37.76
N SER A 473 23.29 -12.84 -36.92
CA SER A 473 24.66 -12.36 -37.09
C SER A 473 25.69 -13.48 -37.11
N MET A 474 25.50 -14.51 -36.27
CA MET A 474 26.35 -15.68 -36.25
C MET A 474 26.23 -16.49 -37.55
N ILE A 475 25.00 -16.74 -38.03
CA ILE A 475 24.79 -17.46 -39.29
C ILE A 475 25.41 -16.70 -40.46
N THR A 476 25.17 -15.39 -40.58
CA THR A 476 25.76 -14.56 -41.65
C THR A 476 27.28 -14.62 -41.60
N TYR A 477 27.89 -14.45 -40.43
CA TYR A 477 29.34 -14.56 -40.29
C TYR A 477 29.88 -15.92 -40.72
N THR A 478 29.22 -17.02 -40.32
CA THR A 478 29.63 -18.36 -40.75
C THR A 478 29.45 -18.59 -42.25
N MET A 479 28.40 -18.04 -42.86
CA MET A 479 28.19 -18.13 -44.32
C MET A 479 29.28 -17.40 -45.10
N ASP A 480 29.61 -16.17 -44.70
CA ASP A 480 30.65 -15.35 -45.35
C ASP A 480 32.05 -15.99 -45.25
N TYR A 481 32.31 -16.77 -44.20
CA TYR A 481 33.60 -17.44 -43.99
C TYR A 481 33.67 -18.87 -44.58
N SER A 482 32.52 -19.51 -44.84
CA SER A 482 32.46 -20.89 -45.37
C SER A 482 32.21 -20.97 -46.88
N MET A 483 31.75 -19.88 -47.50
CA MET A 483 31.73 -19.73 -48.96
C MET A 483 32.71 -18.62 -49.36
N PRO A 484 33.96 -18.94 -49.73
CA PRO A 484 34.90 -17.96 -50.27
C PRO A 484 34.49 -17.42 -51.64
#